data_AF-A0A0G0XK09-F1
#
_entry.id   AF-A0A0G0XK09-F1
#
_cell.length_a   1.000
_cell.length_b   1.000
_cell.length_c   1.000
_cell.angle_alpha   90.00
_cell.angle_beta   90.00
_cell.angle_gamma   90.00
#
_symmetry.space_group_name_H-M   'P 1'
#
loop_
_entity.id
_entity.type
_entity.pdbx_description
1 polymer ?
#
loop_
_entity_poly.entity_id
_entity_poly.type
_entity_poly.pdbx_seq_one_letter_code
_entity_poly.pdbx_strand_id
1 'polypeptide(L)'
;MKLELKKFGNILSSRPAGRDAWLSAQAYLFDKLKPKEKIEVDFSNVSVLSPSWAEEFLTQLKKKYLEQVVFLPSDNPSVKASLEIIEI
;
A
#
# COMPACT_ATOMS: atom_id res chain seq x y z
N MET A 1 3.31 9.00 -9.30
CA MET A 1 2.41 7.90 -9.68
C MET A 1 1.30 7.72 -8.65
N LYS A 2 0.12 7.30 -9.11
CA LYS A 2 -0.99 6.90 -8.22
C LYS A 2 -1.04 5.37 -8.10
N LEU A 3 -0.83 4.85 -6.88
CA LEU A 3 -0.86 3.42 -6.58
C LEU A 3 -2.24 3.04 -6.03
N GLU A 4 -3.09 2.52 -6.91
CA GLU A 4 -4.43 2.07 -6.54
C GLU A 4 -4.38 0.68 -5.89
N LEU A 5 -4.53 0.58 -4.58
CA LEU A 5 -4.44 -0.69 -3.85
C LEU A 5 -5.49 -1.72 -4.28
N LYS A 6 -6.66 -1.27 -4.76
CA LYS A 6 -7.71 -2.14 -5.31
C LYS A 6 -7.22 -3.08 -6.43
N LYS A 7 -6.10 -2.74 -7.10
CA LYS A 7 -5.50 -3.58 -8.15
C LYS A 7 -4.95 -4.91 -7.61
N PHE A 8 -4.70 -4.99 -6.30
CA PHE A 8 -4.31 -6.22 -5.62
C PHE A 8 -5.51 -6.97 -5.01
N GLY A 9 -6.73 -6.46 -5.20
CA GLY A 9 -7.97 -6.96 -4.62
C GLY A 9 -8.70 -5.90 -3.79
N ASN A 10 -9.97 -6.15 -3.47
CA ASN A 10 -10.77 -5.30 -2.58
C ASN A 10 -10.77 -5.78 -1.13
N ILE A 11 -10.32 -7.01 -0.87
CA ILE A 11 -10.11 -7.59 0.47
C ILE A 11 -8.63 -7.93 0.58
N LEU A 12 -7.90 -7.16 1.39
CA LEU A 12 -6.46 -7.23 1.56
C LEU A 12 -6.14 -7.67 2.99
N SER A 13 -6.20 -8.97 3.27
CA SER A 13 -6.31 -9.48 4.65
C SER A 13 -5.18 -10.40 5.14
N SER A 14 -4.34 -10.96 4.26
CA SER A 14 -3.35 -11.97 4.64
C SER A 14 -1.89 -11.55 4.36
N ARG A 15 -0.96 -11.96 5.24
CA ARG A 15 0.49 -11.74 5.05
C ARG A 15 1.01 -12.31 3.72
N PRO A 16 0.72 -13.57 3.33
CA PRO A 16 1.21 -14.11 2.07
C PRO A 16 0.76 -13.27 0.86
N ALA A 17 -0.50 -12.85 0.82
CA ALA A 17 -1.00 -12.00 -0.26
C ALA A 17 -0.36 -10.62 -0.27
N GLY A 18 -0.06 -10.04 0.90
CA GLY A 18 0.66 -8.77 1.01
C GLY A 18 2.08 -8.86 0.46
N ARG A 19 2.77 -9.96 0.77
CA ARG A 19 4.11 -10.25 0.26
C ARG A 19 4.12 -10.46 -1.25
N ASP A 20 3.17 -11.23 -1.78
CA ASP A 20 3.06 -11.47 -3.23
C ASP A 20 2.73 -10.18 -3.99
N ALA A 21 1.85 -9.34 -3.42
CA ALA A 21 1.52 -8.04 -3.96
C ALA A 21 2.75 -7.11 -3.98
N TRP A 22 3.55 -7.09 -2.91
CA TRP A 22 4.78 -6.30 -2.84
C TRP A 22 5.79 -6.74 -3.92
N LEU A 23 6.05 -8.04 -4.03
CA LEU A 23 6.96 -8.59 -5.04
C LEU A 23 6.50 -8.26 -6.46
N SER A 24 5.20 -8.40 -6.72
CA SER A 24 4.59 -8.05 -8.02
C SER A 24 4.72 -6.55 -8.31
N ALA A 25 4.48 -5.68 -7.31
CA ALA A 25 4.62 -4.24 -7.45
C ALA A 25 6.07 -3.84 -7.75
N GLN A 26 7.04 -4.47 -7.08
CA GLN A 26 8.46 -4.25 -7.36
C GLN A 26 8.83 -4.61 -8.81
N ALA A 27 8.34 -5.75 -9.30
CA ALA A 27 8.68 -6.24 -10.64
C ALA A 27 8.06 -5.37 -11.76
N TYR A 28 6.83 -4.90 -11.59
CA TYR A 28 6.06 -4.32 -12.70
C TYR A 28 5.72 -2.82 -12.57
N LEU A 29 5.64 -2.31 -11.34
CA LEU A 29 5.20 -0.93 -11.08
C LEU A 29 6.38 -0.02 -10.79
N PHE A 30 7.28 -0.44 -9.90
CA PHE A 30 8.30 0.45 -9.36
C PHE A 30 9.56 0.59 -10.22
N ASP A 31 9.78 -0.31 -11.18
CA ASP A 31 10.85 -0.15 -12.19
C ASP A 31 10.64 1.09 -13.07
N LYS A 32 9.39 1.56 -13.19
CA LYS A 32 9.00 2.71 -14.01
C LYS A 32 8.98 4.02 -13.23
N LEU A 33 9.31 4.00 -11.93
CA LEU A 33 9.29 5.20 -11.10
C LEU A 33 10.40 6.16 -11.50
N LYS A 34 10.03 7.40 -11.81
CA LYS A 34 11.04 8.44 -12.05
C LYS A 34 11.69 8.86 -10.74
N PRO A 35 12.95 9.34 -10.76
CA PRO A 35 13.60 9.89 -9.58
C PRO A 35 12.75 10.98 -8.94
N LYS A 36 12.51 10.87 -7.63
CA LYS A 36 11.72 11.81 -6.80
C LYS A 36 10.23 11.88 -7.16
N GLU A 37 9.72 10.94 -7.94
CA GLU A 37 8.29 10.88 -8.24
C GLU A 37 7.51 10.43 -7.00
N LYS A 38 6.51 11.23 -6.59
CA LYS A 38 5.65 10.86 -5.47
C LYS A 38 4.83 9.61 -5.77
N ILE A 39 4.68 8.74 -4.78
CA ILE A 39 3.84 7.55 -4.79
C ILE A 39 2.62 7.85 -3.93
N GLU A 40 1.51 8.19 -4.57
CA GLU A 40 0.24 8.47 -3.90
C GLU A 40 -0.53 7.15 -3.73
N VAL A 41 -0.59 6.64 -2.50
CA VAL A 41 -1.29 5.39 -2.17
C VAL A 41 -2.79 5.69 -2.07
N ASP A 42 -3.56 5.11 -2.97
CA ASP A 42 -5.00 5.28 -3.06
C ASP A 42 -5.73 4.04 -2.55
N PHE A 43 -6.53 4.25 -1.50
CA PHE A 43 -7.34 3.24 -0.83
C PHE A 43 -8.76 3.12 -1.40
N SER A 44 -9.11 3.90 -2.43
CA SER A 44 -10.43 3.88 -3.04
C SER A 44 -10.80 2.47 -3.54
N ASN A 45 -12.00 2.01 -3.20
CA ASN A 45 -12.53 0.67 -3.52
C ASN A 45 -11.82 -0.50 -2.82
N VAL A 46 -11.01 -0.25 -1.80
CA VAL A 46 -10.62 -1.28 -0.82
C VAL A 46 -11.76 -1.39 0.19
N SER A 47 -12.32 -2.59 0.34
CA SER A 47 -13.35 -2.90 1.33
C SER A 47 -12.73 -3.25 2.69
N VAL A 48 -11.70 -4.09 2.68
CA VAL A 48 -10.99 -4.53 3.88
C VAL A 48 -9.49 -4.41 3.67
N LEU A 49 -8.82 -3.82 4.64
CA LEU A 49 -7.37 -3.83 4.80
C LEU A 49 -7.06 -4.37 6.18
N SER A 50 -6.26 -5.42 6.30
CA SER A 50 -5.75 -5.89 7.59
C SER A 50 -4.38 -5.27 7.88
N PRO A 51 -4.02 -5.11 9.16
CA PRO A 51 -2.68 -4.65 9.53
C PRO A 51 -1.59 -5.58 9.01
N SER A 52 -1.86 -6.89 9.00
CA SER A 52 -0.89 -7.90 8.60
C SER A 52 -0.59 -7.88 7.10
N TRP A 53 -1.58 -7.58 6.24
CA TRP A 53 -1.33 -7.33 4.82
C TRP A 53 -0.61 -5.99 4.62
N ALA A 54 -1.04 -4.95 5.33
CA ALA A 54 -0.49 -3.60 5.23
C ALA A 54 0.99 -3.54 5.66
N GLU A 55 1.39 -4.31 6.67
CA GLU A 55 2.79 -4.42 7.11
C GLU A 55 3.70 -5.02 6.02
N GLU A 56 3.22 -6.03 5.28
CA GLU A 56 4.00 -6.65 4.20
C GLU A 56 4.14 -5.74 2.98
N PHE A 57 3.18 -4.84 2.74
CA PHE A 57 3.20 -3.96 1.58
C PHE A 57 3.57 -2.51 1.92
N LEU A 58 2.74 -1.82 2.70
CA LEU A 58 2.84 -0.37 2.94
C LEU A 58 4.07 -0.01 3.77
N THR A 59 4.40 -0.81 4.79
CA THR A 59 5.62 -0.59 5.57
C THR A 59 6.87 -0.77 4.71
N GLN A 60 6.89 -1.78 3.83
CA GLN A 60 8.01 -1.97 2.90
C GLN A 60 8.11 -0.84 1.87
N LEU A 61 6.95 -0.36 1.38
CA LEU A 61 6.86 0.78 0.49
C LEU A 61 7.44 2.05 1.14
N LYS A 62 7.00 2.38 2.36
CA LYS A 62 7.48 3.54 3.14
C LYS A 62 8.97 3.40 3.46
N LYS A 63 9.46 2.22 3.83
CA LYS A 63 10.89 1.96 4.06
C LYS A 63 11.74 2.19 2.81
N LYS A 64 11.26 1.78 1.64
CA LYS A 64 12.02 1.85 0.39
C LYS A 64 12.02 3.24 -0.24
N TYR A 65 10.90 3.97 -0.16
CA TYR A 65 10.71 5.23 -0.89
C TYR A 65 10.53 6.46 0.02
N LEU A 66 10.43 6.26 1.34
CA LEU A 66 10.44 7.26 2.41
C LEU A 66 9.65 8.52 2.08
N GLU A 67 10.34 9.62 1.76
CA GLU A 67 9.77 10.94 1.45
C GLU A 67 8.90 10.99 0.19
N GLN A 68 8.95 9.97 -0.67
CA GLN A 68 8.14 9.90 -1.87
C GLN A 68 6.75 9.34 -1.60
N VAL A 69 6.52 8.64 -0.48
CA VAL A 69 5.23 7.98 -0.22
C VAL A 69 4.26 8.93 0.46
N VAL A 70 3.09 9.09 -0.16
CA VAL A 70 1.98 9.87 0.38
C VAL A 70 0.76 8.97 0.48
N PHE A 71 0.25 8.77 1.70
CA PHE A 71 -0.99 8.04 1.93
C PHE A 71 -2.16 9.00 1.75
N LEU A 72 -2.99 8.76 0.73
CA LEU A 72 -4.18 9.59 0.53
C LEU A 72 -5.20 9.30 1.64
N PRO A 73 -5.99 10.31 2.06
CA PRO A 73 -7.02 10.12 3.07
C PRO A 73 -8.04 9.07 2.62
N SER A 74 -8.58 8.34 3.59
CA SER A 74 -9.61 7.32 3.37
C SER A 74 -10.64 7.40 4.48
N ASP A 75 -11.92 7.26 4.16
CA ASP A 75 -12.99 7.14 5.14
C ASP A 75 -13.30 5.71 5.56
N ASN A 76 -12.62 4.72 4.96
CA ASN A 76 -12.78 3.32 5.33
C ASN A 76 -12.20 3.06 6.75
N PRO A 77 -13.02 2.64 7.74
CA PRO A 77 -12.54 2.36 9.09
C PRO A 77 -11.47 1.25 9.16
N SER A 78 -11.56 0.24 8.30
CA SER A 78 -10.57 -0.84 8.20
C SER A 78 -9.20 -0.32 7.78
N VAL A 79 -9.17 0.69 6.89
CA VAL A 79 -7.93 1.35 6.46
C VAL A 79 -7.36 2.17 7.60
N LYS A 80 -8.17 3.04 8.22
CA LYS A 80 -7.73 3.89 9.35
C LYS A 80 -7.14 3.06 10.49
N ALA A 81 -7.86 2.03 10.94
CA ALA A 81 -7.40 1.16 12.02
C ALA A 81 -6.11 0.41 11.68
N SER A 82 -5.97 -0.05 10.42
CA SER A 82 -4.75 -0.77 10.01
C SER A 82 -3.53 0.12 9.94
N LEU A 83 -3.68 1.36 9.45
CA LEU A 83 -2.59 2.34 9.41
C LEU A 83 -2.16 2.75 10.81
N GLU A 84 -3.12 2.95 11.72
CA GLU A 84 -2.86 3.23 13.13
C GLU A 84 -2.05 2.10 13.79
N ILE A 85 -2.45 0.84 13.59
CA ILE A 85 -1.77 -0.33 14.18
C ILE A 85 -0.31 -0.47 13.71
N ILE A 86 -0.02 -0.10 12.46
CA ILE A 86 1.35 -0.17 11.90
C ILE A 86 2.11 1.16 12.00
N GLU A 87 1.55 2.15 12.70
CA GLU A 87 2.14 3.46 12.98
C GLU A 87 2.53 4.26 11.70
N ILE A 88 1.65 4.29 10.70
CA ILE A 88 1.90 4.97 9.41
C ILE A 88 0.99 6.16 9.15
#